data_AF-A0A199V0B7-F1
#
_entry.id   AF-A0A199V0B7-F1
#
_cell.length_a   1.000
_cell.length_b   1.000
_cell.length_c   1.000
_cell.angle_alpha   90.00
_cell.angle_beta   90.00
_cell.angle_gamma   90.00
#
_symmetry.space_group_name_H-M   'P 1'
#
loop_
_entity.id
_entity.type
_entity.pdbx_description
1 polymer ?
#
loop_
_entity_poly.entity_id
_entity_poly.type
_entity_poly.pdbx_seq_one_letter_code
_entity_poly.pdbx_strand_id
1 'polypeptide(L)'
;YADRGNKYLLGRDLLERASIEQWLKLEEQSFNPPSWELILYIAFGPHINNSAPDRALITQSEQKLAKVLDIYEQRLSQSRYLAGEEFTLADLNHLPNSYYLATTGYRDYLFDERTNVKRWFEDISDRPSWTKVVELMTEETGLKVHKEPTAIEKDASKPRKPSIEVKKDVASRQKPEKFGFSTS
;
A
#
# COMPACT_ATOMS: atom_id res chain seq x y z
N TYR A 1 -7.92 14.15 -30.85
CA TYR A 1 -7.56 13.43 -29.61
C TYR A 1 -7.18 14.37 -28.46
N ALA A 2 -6.53 15.52 -28.70
CA ALA A 2 -6.19 16.49 -27.65
C ALA A 2 -7.39 17.02 -26.83
N ASP A 3 -8.59 17.05 -27.40
CA ASP A 3 -9.80 17.54 -26.72
C ASP A 3 -10.62 16.44 -26.03
N ARG A 4 -10.18 15.18 -26.06
CA ARG A 4 -10.87 14.03 -25.47
C ARG A 4 -10.03 13.48 -24.32
N GLY A 5 -10.49 13.69 -23.08
CA GLY A 5 -9.83 13.21 -21.86
C GLY A 5 -9.70 14.30 -20.80
N ASN A 6 -9.13 13.94 -19.63
CA ASN A 6 -8.85 14.92 -18.59
C ASN A 6 -7.67 15.81 -19.04
N LYS A 7 -7.96 17.08 -19.38
CA LYS A 7 -6.97 18.06 -19.84
C LYS A 7 -5.93 18.43 -18.77
N TYR A 8 -6.21 18.10 -17.51
CA TYR A 8 -5.41 18.49 -16.34
C TYR A 8 -4.74 17.29 -15.68
N LEU A 9 -4.68 16.14 -16.36
CA LEU A 9 -4.03 14.93 -15.84
C LEU A 9 -2.55 15.17 -15.47
N LEU A 10 -1.88 16.07 -16.20
CA LEU A 10 -0.50 16.48 -16.00
C LEU A 10 -0.39 17.88 -15.37
N GLY A 11 -1.43 18.38 -14.72
CA GLY A 11 -1.44 19.71 -14.08
C GLY A 11 -1.56 20.88 -15.07
N ARG A 12 -2.11 21.99 -14.57
CA ARG A 12 -2.37 23.24 -15.31
C ARG A 12 -1.16 24.16 -15.34
N ASP A 13 -0.41 24.18 -14.26
CA ASP A 13 0.75 25.04 -14.07
C ASP A 13 1.95 24.25 -13.52
N LEU A 14 3.07 24.96 -13.32
CA LEU A 14 4.31 24.36 -12.82
C LEU A 14 4.19 23.84 -11.39
N LEU A 15 3.35 24.45 -10.55
CA LEU A 15 3.18 24.05 -9.16
C LEU A 15 2.36 22.75 -9.06
N GLU A 16 1.27 22.66 -9.81
CA GLU A 16 0.47 21.45 -9.90
C GLU A 16 1.30 20.30 -10.50
N ARG A 17 2.08 20.57 -11.54
CA ARG A 17 3.01 19.59 -12.13
C ARG A 17 4.01 19.07 -11.10
N ALA A 18 4.66 19.96 -10.37
CA ALA A 18 5.62 19.57 -9.35
C ALA A 18 4.96 18.71 -8.25
N SER A 19 3.73 19.04 -7.85
CA SER A 19 2.98 18.21 -6.89
C SER A 19 2.68 16.83 -7.46
N ILE A 20 2.20 16.73 -8.70
CA ILE A 20 1.93 15.45 -9.38
C ILE A 20 3.20 14.61 -9.47
N GLU A 21 4.31 15.20 -9.91
CA GLU A 21 5.60 14.52 -10.01
C GLU A 21 6.11 14.02 -8.66
N GLN A 22 5.91 14.79 -7.59
CA GLN A 22 6.26 14.36 -6.24
C GLN A 22 5.49 13.09 -5.84
N TRP A 23 4.18 13.04 -6.10
CA TRP A 23 3.37 11.85 -5.79
C TRP A 23 3.68 10.66 -6.67
N LEU A 24 3.99 10.88 -7.95
CA LEU A 24 4.50 9.82 -8.83
C LEU A 24 5.82 9.25 -8.32
N LYS A 25 6.73 10.12 -7.87
CA LYS A 25 8.00 9.66 -7.30
C LYS A 25 7.78 8.89 -5.99
N LEU A 26 6.85 9.33 -5.16
CA LEU A 26 6.51 8.62 -3.92
C LEU A 26 5.88 7.26 -4.21
N GLU A 27 5.01 7.17 -5.22
CA GLU A 27 4.43 5.92 -5.70
C GLU A 27 5.54 4.95 -6.10
N GLU A 28 6.43 5.38 -6.99
CA GLU A 28 7.51 4.55 -7.54
C GLU A 28 8.43 4.01 -6.44
N GLN A 29 8.75 4.85 -5.44
CA GLN A 29 9.74 4.52 -4.42
C GLN A 29 9.17 3.79 -3.21
N SER A 30 7.89 4.03 -2.87
CA SER A 30 7.31 3.59 -1.60
C SER A 30 6.08 2.71 -1.76
N PHE A 31 5.23 2.95 -2.76
CA PHE A 31 4.02 2.16 -2.98
C PHE A 31 4.27 0.97 -3.91
N ASN A 32 4.92 1.20 -5.06
CA ASN A 32 5.12 0.19 -6.09
C ASN A 32 5.94 -1.02 -5.59
N PRO A 33 7.09 -0.87 -4.90
CA PRO A 33 7.89 -2.03 -4.52
C PRO A 33 7.15 -3.03 -3.60
N PRO A 34 6.57 -2.62 -2.45
CA PRO A 34 5.87 -3.58 -1.60
C PRO A 34 4.52 -4.05 -2.18
N SER A 35 3.85 -3.25 -3.02
CA SER A 35 2.62 -3.72 -3.70
C SER A 35 2.93 -4.78 -4.75
N TRP A 36 3.96 -4.58 -5.57
CA TRP A 36 4.38 -5.55 -6.57
C TRP A 36 4.90 -6.85 -5.96
N GLU A 37 5.72 -6.78 -4.91
CA GLU A 37 6.16 -7.96 -4.16
C GLU A 37 4.96 -8.79 -3.67
N LEU A 38 3.96 -8.11 -3.08
CA LEU A 38 2.77 -8.77 -2.57
C LEU A 38 1.95 -9.43 -3.71
N ILE A 39 1.77 -8.74 -4.84
CA ILE A 39 1.10 -9.27 -6.03
C ILE A 39 1.82 -10.51 -6.55
N LEU A 40 3.15 -10.49 -6.64
CA LEU A 40 3.95 -11.63 -7.09
C LEU A 40 3.74 -12.87 -6.20
N TYR A 41 3.74 -12.69 -4.88
CA TYR A 41 3.52 -13.80 -3.95
C TYR A 41 2.11 -14.36 -4.02
N ILE A 42 1.10 -13.52 -4.22
CA ILE A 42 -0.30 -13.94 -4.36
C ILE A 42 -0.51 -14.68 -5.69
N ALA A 43 -0.05 -14.10 -6.80
CA ALA A 43 -0.27 -14.60 -8.15
C ALA A 43 0.56 -15.85 -8.47
N PHE A 44 1.84 -15.85 -8.08
CA PHE A 44 2.80 -16.86 -8.51
C PHE A 44 3.35 -17.70 -7.36
N GLY A 45 3.12 -17.33 -6.10
CA GLY A 45 3.58 -18.10 -4.94
C GLY A 45 3.21 -19.60 -4.97
N PRO A 46 1.98 -19.99 -5.37
CA PRO A 46 1.62 -21.40 -5.53
C PRO A 46 2.36 -22.14 -6.66
N HIS A 47 2.90 -21.40 -7.65
CA HIS A 47 3.53 -21.94 -8.85
C HIS A 47 5.06 -21.92 -8.79
N ILE A 48 5.63 -21.03 -7.98
CA ILE A 48 7.06 -20.92 -7.75
C ILE A 48 7.43 -21.93 -6.66
N ASN A 49 7.79 -23.13 -7.10
CA ASN A 49 8.67 -24.07 -6.38
C ASN A 49 8.06 -25.06 -5.37
N ASN A 50 6.74 -25.36 -5.40
CA ASN A 50 6.07 -26.30 -4.46
C ASN A 50 6.37 -26.01 -2.96
N SER A 51 6.88 -24.83 -2.67
CA SER A 51 7.37 -24.40 -1.37
C SER A 51 6.49 -23.26 -0.94
N ALA A 52 5.97 -23.30 0.28
CA ALA A 52 5.12 -22.23 0.78
C ALA A 52 5.85 -20.89 0.62
N PRO A 53 5.22 -19.85 0.04
CA PRO A 53 5.87 -18.57 -0.13
C PRO A 53 6.33 -18.05 1.24
N ASP A 54 7.48 -17.38 1.26
CA ASP A 54 8.09 -16.91 2.50
C ASP A 54 7.13 -15.96 3.22
N ARG A 55 6.49 -16.48 4.26
CA ARG A 55 5.48 -15.78 5.06
C ARG A 55 6.07 -14.53 5.70
N ALA A 56 7.36 -14.51 6.00
CA ALA A 56 8.03 -13.35 6.55
C ALA A 56 8.12 -12.22 5.52
N LEU A 57 8.42 -12.54 4.25
CA LEU A 57 8.45 -11.55 3.17
C LEU A 57 7.06 -11.00 2.86
N ILE A 58 6.04 -11.85 2.75
CA ILE A 58 4.64 -11.41 2.57
C ILE A 58 4.23 -10.46 3.68
N THR A 59 4.47 -10.84 4.93
CA THR A 59 4.12 -10.00 6.10
C THR A 59 4.91 -8.69 6.11
N GLN A 60 6.16 -8.71 5.68
CA GLN A 60 6.98 -7.50 5.59
C GLN A 60 6.45 -6.55 4.51
N SER A 61 6.15 -7.04 3.30
CA SER A 61 5.62 -6.22 2.20
C SER A 61 4.24 -5.67 2.56
N GLU A 62 3.37 -6.48 3.18
CA GLU A 62 2.08 -6.06 3.75
C GLU A 62 2.25 -4.90 4.75
N GLN A 63 3.14 -5.04 5.73
CA GLN A 63 3.37 -4.00 6.75
C GLN A 63 3.98 -2.73 6.17
N LYS A 64 4.89 -2.85 5.19
CA LYS A 64 5.46 -1.70 4.47
C LYS A 64 4.37 -0.96 3.72
N LEU A 65 3.53 -1.68 2.98
CA LEU A 65 2.44 -1.09 2.21
C LEU A 65 1.38 -0.44 3.12
N ALA A 66 1.01 -1.09 4.22
CA ALA A 66 0.10 -0.52 5.21
C ALA A 66 0.59 0.83 5.76
N LYS A 67 1.89 0.95 6.09
CA LYS A 67 2.49 2.22 6.54
C LYS A 67 2.46 3.31 5.47
N VAL A 68 2.63 2.95 4.20
CA VAL A 68 2.51 3.90 3.08
C VAL A 68 1.07 4.38 2.96
N LEU A 69 0.11 3.46 3.07
CA LEU A 69 -1.31 3.80 3.05
C LEU A 69 -1.74 4.63 4.26
N ASP A 70 -1.08 4.51 5.41
CA ASP A 70 -1.30 5.40 6.56
C ASP A 70 -0.87 6.86 6.27
N ILE A 71 0.21 7.05 5.50
CA ILE A 71 0.61 8.38 5.02
C ILE A 71 -0.43 8.91 4.03
N TYR A 72 -0.96 8.03 3.16
CA TYR A 72 -1.96 8.41 2.18
C TYR A 72 -3.27 8.77 2.85
N GLU A 73 -3.67 8.06 3.91
CA GLU A 73 -4.83 8.38 4.73
C GLU A 73 -4.74 9.81 5.29
N GLN A 74 -3.57 10.20 5.81
CA GLN A 74 -3.35 11.57 6.27
C GLN A 74 -3.42 12.57 5.12
N ARG A 75 -2.79 12.28 3.97
CA ARG A 75 -2.86 13.17 2.80
C ARG A 75 -4.29 13.36 2.30
N LEU A 76 -5.02 12.26 2.15
CA LEU A 76 -6.37 12.22 1.60
C LEU A 76 -7.43 12.71 2.59
N SER A 77 -7.06 12.94 3.85
CA SER A 77 -7.88 13.70 4.80
C SER A 77 -7.86 15.20 4.52
N GLN A 78 -6.81 15.70 3.84
CA GLN A 78 -6.62 17.12 3.55
C GLN A 78 -7.00 17.49 2.11
N SER A 79 -7.10 16.51 1.22
CA SER A 79 -7.42 16.73 -0.18
C SER A 79 -8.15 15.54 -0.78
N ARG A 80 -8.94 15.78 -1.83
CA ARG A 80 -9.72 14.71 -2.48
C ARG A 80 -8.84 13.63 -3.12
N TYR A 81 -7.77 14.04 -3.80
CA TYR A 81 -6.81 13.19 -4.51
C TYR A 81 -5.37 13.45 -4.03
N LEU A 82 -4.41 12.65 -4.48
CA LEU A 82 -3.03 12.72 -3.99
C LEU A 82 -2.40 14.09 -4.27
N ALA A 83 -2.53 14.58 -5.50
CA ALA A 83 -1.93 15.86 -5.91
C ALA A 83 -2.82 17.09 -5.65
N GLY A 84 -4.07 16.92 -5.21
CA GLY A 84 -5.00 18.03 -5.01
C GLY A 84 -6.47 17.65 -5.14
N GLU A 85 -7.31 18.61 -5.51
CA GLU A 85 -8.77 18.42 -5.60
C GLU A 85 -9.25 17.73 -6.89
N GLU A 86 -8.37 17.62 -7.89
CA GLU A 86 -8.69 16.99 -9.18
C GLU A 86 -7.91 15.69 -9.37
N PHE A 87 -8.50 14.76 -10.12
CA PHE A 87 -7.87 13.49 -10.49
C PHE A 87 -6.70 13.75 -11.45
N THR A 88 -5.53 13.19 -11.14
CA THR A 88 -4.29 13.40 -11.90
C THR A 88 -3.60 12.10 -12.28
N LEU A 89 -2.48 12.21 -13.01
CA LEU A 89 -1.63 11.06 -13.31
C LEU A 89 -1.12 10.36 -12.04
N ALA A 90 -0.92 11.11 -10.95
CA ALA A 90 -0.53 10.54 -9.66
C ALA A 90 -1.54 9.48 -9.21
N ASP A 91 -2.83 9.77 -9.26
CA ASP A 91 -3.88 8.82 -8.85
C ASP A 91 -4.04 7.67 -9.85
N LEU A 92 -3.98 7.98 -11.16
CA LEU A 92 -4.06 6.99 -12.23
C LEU A 92 -2.99 5.91 -12.12
N ASN A 93 -1.75 6.30 -11.76
CA ASN A 93 -0.62 5.37 -11.71
C ASN A 93 -0.79 4.28 -10.63
N HIS A 94 -1.60 4.52 -9.60
CA HIS A 94 -1.84 3.55 -8.53
C HIS A 94 -2.87 2.47 -8.91
N LEU A 95 -3.69 2.70 -9.96
CA LEU A 95 -4.82 1.84 -10.29
C LEU A 95 -4.45 0.38 -10.56
N PRO A 96 -3.42 0.04 -11.37
CA PRO A 96 -3.12 -1.35 -11.69
C PRO A 96 -2.88 -2.22 -10.45
N ASN A 97 -1.94 -1.81 -9.59
CA ASN A 97 -1.59 -2.58 -8.40
C ASN A 97 -2.70 -2.52 -7.33
N SER A 98 -3.29 -1.33 -7.12
CA SER A 98 -4.35 -1.18 -6.11
C SER A 98 -5.59 -2.01 -6.46
N TYR A 99 -5.98 -2.01 -7.74
CA TYR A 99 -7.12 -2.79 -8.19
C TYR A 99 -6.87 -4.29 -8.03
N TYR A 100 -5.70 -4.79 -8.45
CA TYR A 100 -5.36 -6.20 -8.23
C TYR A 100 -5.44 -6.56 -6.74
N LEU A 101 -4.77 -5.80 -5.86
CA LEU A 101 -4.78 -6.06 -4.42
C LEU A 101 -6.19 -6.00 -3.81
N ALA A 102 -7.03 -5.05 -4.25
CA ALA A 102 -8.41 -4.92 -3.78
C ALA A 102 -9.34 -6.05 -4.28
N THR A 103 -8.90 -6.84 -5.26
CA THR A 103 -9.60 -8.06 -5.71
C THR A 103 -9.15 -9.33 -4.98
N THR A 104 -8.21 -9.20 -4.04
CA THR A 104 -7.73 -10.28 -3.16
C THR A 104 -8.28 -10.10 -1.74
N GLY A 105 -8.01 -11.04 -0.84
CA GLY A 105 -8.34 -10.91 0.59
C GLY A 105 -7.64 -9.77 1.35
N TYR A 106 -6.81 -8.95 0.69
CA TYR A 106 -6.17 -7.77 1.28
C TYR A 106 -7.02 -6.49 1.24
N ARG A 107 -8.16 -6.49 0.54
CA ARG A 107 -9.00 -5.29 0.38
C ARG A 107 -9.29 -4.61 1.71
N ASP A 108 -9.82 -5.37 2.67
CA ASP A 108 -10.29 -4.80 3.94
C ASP A 108 -9.13 -4.15 4.71
N TYR A 109 -8.03 -4.88 4.87
CA TYR A 109 -6.88 -4.46 5.65
C TYR A 109 -6.09 -3.29 5.03
N LEU A 110 -5.92 -3.30 3.70
CA LEU A 110 -5.13 -2.27 3.02
C LEU A 110 -5.96 -1.02 2.69
N PHE A 111 -7.21 -1.20 2.25
CA PHE A 111 -8.03 -0.10 1.74
C PHE A 111 -9.19 0.25 2.66
N ASP A 112 -10.06 -0.71 3.01
CA ASP A 112 -11.35 -0.37 3.63
C ASP A 112 -11.25 0.06 5.11
N GLU A 113 -10.21 -0.35 5.85
CA GLU A 113 -9.92 0.12 7.20
C GLU A 113 -9.51 1.62 7.26
N ARG A 114 -9.14 2.21 6.12
CA ARG A 114 -8.68 3.60 5.99
C ARG A 114 -9.74 4.42 5.27
N THR A 115 -10.44 5.29 6.00
CA THR A 115 -11.65 5.96 5.48
C THR A 115 -11.38 6.80 4.23
N ASN A 116 -10.30 7.59 4.23
CA ASN A 116 -9.99 8.46 3.10
C ASN A 116 -9.36 7.69 1.94
N VAL A 117 -8.52 6.69 2.22
CA VAL A 117 -7.98 5.77 1.19
C VAL A 117 -9.10 4.99 0.51
N LYS A 118 -10.04 4.43 1.27
CA LYS A 118 -11.21 3.72 0.72
C LYS A 118 -11.98 4.60 -0.25
N ARG A 119 -12.38 5.79 0.21
CA ARG A 119 -13.10 6.78 -0.62
C ARG A 119 -12.32 7.10 -1.90
N TRP A 120 -11.03 7.40 -1.77
CA TRP A 120 -10.17 7.71 -2.91
C TRP A 120 -10.10 6.55 -3.90
N PHE A 121 -9.85 5.32 -3.41
CA PHE A 121 -9.74 4.13 -4.22
C PHE A 121 -11.04 3.83 -4.99
N GLU A 122 -12.19 3.91 -4.32
CA GLU A 122 -13.51 3.76 -4.95
C GLU A 122 -13.70 4.82 -6.05
N ASP A 123 -13.43 6.10 -5.77
CA ASP A 123 -13.57 7.20 -6.74
C ASP A 123 -12.68 7.03 -7.99
N ILE A 124 -11.44 6.53 -7.83
CA ILE A 124 -10.53 6.34 -8.98
C ILE A 124 -10.82 5.05 -9.75
N SER A 125 -11.28 3.99 -9.09
CA SER A 125 -11.57 2.70 -9.71
C SER A 125 -12.94 2.63 -10.37
N ASP A 126 -13.90 3.46 -9.95
CA ASP A 126 -15.22 3.58 -10.57
C ASP A 126 -15.22 4.45 -11.85
N ARG A 127 -14.06 5.01 -12.24
CA ARG A 127 -13.98 5.85 -13.44
C ARG A 127 -14.26 5.01 -14.69
N PRO A 128 -15.11 5.45 -15.63
CA PRO A 128 -15.45 4.69 -16.84
C PRO A 128 -14.23 4.25 -17.66
N SER A 129 -13.18 5.07 -17.69
CA SER A 129 -11.92 4.72 -18.36
C SER A 129 -11.23 3.52 -17.73
N TRP A 130 -11.22 3.42 -16.40
CA TRP A 130 -10.63 2.28 -15.70
C TRP A 130 -11.51 1.03 -15.82
N THR A 131 -12.83 1.19 -15.65
CA THR A 131 -13.78 0.09 -15.88
C THR A 131 -13.60 -0.53 -17.26
N LYS A 132 -13.37 0.29 -18.29
CA LYS A 132 -13.10 -0.22 -19.64
C LYS A 132 -11.80 -1.02 -19.73
N VAL A 133 -10.75 -0.61 -19.02
CA VAL A 133 -9.50 -1.38 -18.94
C VAL A 133 -9.74 -2.72 -18.23
N VAL A 134 -10.53 -2.73 -17.15
CA VAL A 134 -10.91 -3.98 -16.44
C VAL A 134 -11.70 -4.93 -17.34
N GLU A 135 -12.65 -4.42 -18.12
CA GLU A 135 -13.38 -5.22 -19.11
C GLU A 135 -12.43 -5.88 -20.11
N LEU A 136 -11.52 -5.09 -20.71
CA LEU A 136 -10.54 -5.60 -21.68
C LEU A 136 -9.59 -6.62 -21.05
N MET A 137 -9.09 -6.36 -19.83
CA MET A 137 -8.25 -7.31 -19.10
C MET A 137 -8.98 -8.64 -18.88
N THR A 138 -10.26 -8.58 -18.51
CA THR A 138 -11.09 -9.77 -18.26
C THR A 138 -11.38 -10.55 -19.55
N GLU A 139 -11.62 -9.84 -20.66
CA GLU A 139 -11.88 -10.42 -21.99
C GLU A 139 -10.63 -11.09 -22.57
N GLU A 140 -9.45 -10.48 -22.48
CA GLU A 140 -8.22 -10.99 -23.10
C GLU A 140 -7.55 -12.11 -22.31
N THR A 141 -7.51 -11.99 -20.97
CA THR A 141 -6.72 -12.93 -20.15
C THR A 141 -7.52 -14.14 -19.69
N GLY A 142 -8.86 -14.11 -19.79
CA GLY A 142 -9.74 -15.10 -19.19
C GLY A 142 -9.52 -15.25 -17.68
N LEU A 143 -8.81 -14.29 -17.05
CA LEU A 143 -8.43 -14.33 -15.65
C LEU A 143 -9.71 -14.14 -14.84
N LYS A 144 -10.31 -15.26 -14.46
CA LYS A 144 -11.25 -15.29 -13.35
C LYS A 144 -10.43 -14.89 -12.13
N VAL A 145 -10.47 -13.60 -11.77
CA VAL A 145 -10.10 -13.12 -10.44
C VAL A 145 -10.69 -14.14 -9.48
N HIS A 146 -9.83 -14.92 -8.81
CA HIS A 146 -10.29 -15.97 -7.92
C HIS A 146 -11.10 -15.27 -6.82
N LYS A 147 -12.42 -15.40 -6.89
CA LYS A 147 -13.32 -14.90 -5.84
C LYS A 147 -13.12 -15.64 -4.52
N GLU A 148 -12.45 -16.80 -4.55
CA GLU A 148 -12.06 -17.51 -3.35
C GLU A 148 -10.67 -17.07 -2.90
N PRO A 149 -10.54 -16.50 -1.68
CA PRO A 149 -9.25 -16.08 -1.19
C PRO A 149 -8.30 -17.26 -1.07
N THR A 150 -7.05 -17.07 -1.53
CA THR A 150 -5.99 -18.06 -1.37
C THR A 150 -5.70 -18.35 0.11
N ALA A 151 -5.00 -19.45 0.41
CA ALA A 151 -4.60 -19.76 1.78
C ALA A 151 -3.70 -18.68 2.43
N ILE A 152 -3.07 -17.83 1.61
CA ILE A 152 -2.30 -16.66 2.03
C ILE A 152 -3.26 -15.55 2.45
N GLU A 153 -4.25 -15.25 1.60
CA GLU A 153 -5.26 -14.22 1.82
C GLU A 153 -6.18 -14.52 3.01
N LYS A 154 -6.60 -15.77 3.21
CA LYS A 154 -7.44 -16.19 4.36
C LYS A 154 -6.75 -15.97 5.72
N ASP A 155 -5.43 -15.95 5.75
CA ASP A 155 -4.68 -15.64 6.97
C ASP A 155 -4.49 -14.13 7.16
N ALA A 156 -4.42 -13.38 6.06
CA ALA A 156 -4.33 -11.92 6.08
C ALA A 156 -5.64 -11.23 6.54
N SER A 157 -6.81 -11.83 6.29
CA SER A 157 -8.10 -11.29 6.72
C SER A 157 -8.38 -11.41 8.24
N LYS A 158 -7.47 -12.00 9.03
CA LYS A 158 -7.60 -12.03 10.49
C LYS A 158 -7.10 -10.71 11.09
N PRO A 159 -7.82 -10.11 12.05
CA PRO A 159 -7.39 -8.88 12.68
C PRO A 159 -6.04 -9.08 13.38
N ARG A 160 -4.97 -8.53 12.81
CA ARG A 160 -3.63 -8.58 13.40
C ARG A 160 -3.54 -7.45 14.43
N LYS A 161 -3.73 -7.80 15.72
CA LYS A 161 -3.37 -6.87 16.79
C LYS A 161 -1.89 -6.50 16.63
N PRO A 162 -1.51 -5.22 16.70
CA PRO A 162 -0.11 -4.85 16.77
C PRO A 162 0.47 -5.35 18.09
N SER A 163 1.16 -6.49 18.06
CA SER A 163 1.95 -6.98 19.19
C SER A 163 3.23 -6.16 19.28
N ILE A 164 3.13 -4.93 19.78
CA ILE A 164 4.29 -4.22 20.33
C ILE A 164 4.46 -4.75 21.76
N GLU A 165 5.15 -5.88 21.91
CA GLU A 165 5.77 -6.21 23.20
C GLU A 165 6.95 -5.27 23.40
N VAL A 166 6.68 -4.11 24.02
CA VAL A 166 7.74 -3.31 24.63
C VAL A 166 8.29 -4.15 25.78
N LYS A 167 9.43 -4.80 25.56
CA LYS A 167 10.24 -5.34 26.67
C LYS A 167 10.57 -4.19 27.62
N LYS A 168 9.86 -4.12 28.75
CA LYS A 168 10.25 -3.30 29.89
C LYS A 168 11.42 -4.00 30.57
N ASP A 169 12.62 -3.86 30.01
CA ASP A 169 13.82 -4.17 30.76
C ASP A 169 14.14 -3.00 31.70
N VAL A 170 13.69 -3.26 32.92
CA VAL A 170 13.90 -2.65 34.22
C VAL A 170 15.26 -1.97 34.37
N ALA A 171 15.18 -0.75 34.89
CA ALA A 171 16.26 0.02 35.47
C ALA A 171 17.15 -0.81 36.42
N SER A 172 18.44 -0.90 36.12
CA SER A 172 19.48 -1.19 37.10
C SER A 172 20.44 0.00 37.18
N ARG A 173 20.22 0.79 38.23
CA ARG A 173 21.07 1.88 38.71
C ARG A 173 22.52 1.37 38.88
N GLN A 174 23.46 1.99 38.17
CA GLN A 174 24.86 2.01 38.63
C GLN A 174 24.93 2.87 39.90
N LYS A 175 25.33 2.27 41.02
CA LYS A 175 25.79 3.01 42.21
C LYS A 175 27.26 3.43 42.01
N PRO A 176 27.69 4.58 42.51
CA PRO A 176 29.10 4.98 42.48
C PRO A 176 29.91 4.23 43.55
N GLU A 177 31.04 3.64 43.15
CA GLU A 177 32.04 3.10 44.07
C GLU A 177 32.66 4.23 44.90
N LYS A 178 32.70 4.04 46.22
CA LYS A 178 33.47 4.89 47.14
C LYS A 178 34.82 4.23 47.40
N PHE A 179 35.88 5.01 47.14
CA PHE A 179 37.25 4.76 47.55
C PHE A 179 37.37 4.44 49.05
N GLY A 180 38.15 3.41 49.38
CA GLY A 180 38.62 3.11 50.74
C GLY A 180 40.12 2.85 50.71
N PHE A 181 40.90 3.79 51.25
CA PHE A 181 42.30 3.63 51.64
C PHE A 181 42.37 2.70 52.87
N SER A 182 43.33 1.77 52.92
CA SER A 182 43.87 1.30 54.20
C SER A 182 45.31 0.82 54.05
N THR A 183 46.16 1.43 54.86
CA THR A 183 47.57 1.15 55.12
C THR A 183 47.76 -0.18 55.85
N SER A 184 48.80 -0.93 55.49
CA SER A 184 49.73 -1.64 56.38
C SER A 184 50.94 -2.13 55.58
#